data_AF-A0A3A4PY29-F1
#
_entry.id   AF-A0A3A4PY29-F1
#
_cell.length_a   1.000
_cell.length_b   1.000
_cell.length_c   1.000
_cell.angle_alpha   90.00
_cell.angle_beta   90.00
_cell.angle_gamma   90.00
#
_symmetry.space_group_name_H-M   'P 1'
#
loop_
_entity.id
_entity.type
_entity.pdbx_description
1 polymer ?
#
loop_
_entity_poly.entity_id
_entity_poly.type
_entity_poly.pdbx_seq_one_letter_code
_entity_poly.pdbx_strand_id
1 'polypeptide(L)' 'MESSSFRIIFFLVGMDGFGRILVVVYTWRGDNIRIISARKAVRGEVKQYESGI' A
#
# COMPACT_ATOMS: atom_id res chain seq x y z
N MET A 1 -29.80 -14.77 2.01
CA MET A 1 -28.45 -15.04 1.47
C MET A 1 -27.60 -13.83 1.80
N GLU A 2 -26.86 -13.93 2.90
CA GLU A 2 -25.97 -12.86 3.34
C GLU A 2 -24.80 -12.82 2.35
N SER A 3 -24.83 -11.85 1.45
CA SER A 3 -23.73 -11.60 0.52
C SER A 3 -22.51 -11.23 1.37
N SER A 4 -21.62 -12.20 1.61
CA SER A 4 -20.37 -11.99 2.32
C SER A 4 -19.61 -10.87 1.61
N SER A 5 -19.54 -9.70 2.22
CA SER A 5 -18.96 -8.51 1.61
C SER A 5 -17.45 -8.73 1.49
N PHE A 6 -16.97 -9.10 0.29
CA PHE A 6 -15.55 -9.31 0.04
C PHE A 6 -14.82 -7.98 0.11
N ARG A 7 -14.05 -7.76 1.18
CA ARG A 7 -13.27 -6.54 1.38
C ARG A 7 -11.85 -6.76 0.90
N ILE A 8 -11.50 -6.12 -0.21
CA ILE A 8 -10.16 -6.19 -0.81
C ILE A 8 -9.29 -5.05 -0.29
N ILE A 9 -8.05 -5.37 0.07
CA ILE A 9 -7.02 -4.41 0.48
C ILE A 9 -5.83 -4.55 -0.46
N PHE A 10 -5.29 -3.42 -0.88
CA PHE A 10 -4.14 -3.31 -1.77
C PHE A 10 -2.96 -2.68 -1.04
N PHE A 11 -1.76 -3.03 -1.50
CA PHE A 11 -0.50 -2.51 -1.00
C PHE A 11 0.29 -1.91 -2.16
N LEU A 12 0.76 -0.68 -1.98
CA LEU A 12 1.65 0.03 -2.89
C LEU A 12 2.95 0.33 -2.17
N VAL A 13 4.07 0.07 -2.84
CA VAL A 13 5.40 0.49 -2.38
C VAL A 13 5.96 1.47 -3.39
N GLY A 14 6.45 2.60 -2.92
CA GLY A 14 7.00 3.63 -3.80
C GLY A 14 7.80 4.68 -3.04
N MET A 15 8.53 5.49 -3.80
CA MET A 15 9.35 6.57 -3.26
C MET A 15 8.60 7.90 -3.29
N ASP A 16 8.67 8.67 -2.20
CA ASP A 16 8.17 10.04 -2.16
C ASP A 16 9.15 11.04 -2.78
N GLY A 17 8.76 12.31 -2.90
CA GLY A 17 9.61 13.38 -3.45
C GLY A 17 10.87 13.69 -2.63
N PHE A 18 10.98 13.16 -1.42
CA PHE A 18 12.15 13.30 -0.54
C PHE A 18 13.05 12.05 -0.54
N GLY A 19 12.79 11.09 -1.43
CA GLY A 19 13.59 9.87 -1.54
C GLY A 19 13.27 8.83 -0.47
N ARG A 20 12.16 8.95 0.26
CA ARG A 20 11.77 7.99 1.31
C ARG A 20 10.85 6.94 0.69
N ILE A 21 11.16 5.66 0.95
CA ILE A 21 10.27 4.58 0.55
C ILE A 21 9.10 4.49 1.54
N LEU A 22 7.90 4.48 1.00
CA LEU A 22 6.64 4.35 1.72
C LEU A 22 5.93 3.06 1.32
N VAL A 23 5.26 2.46 2.30
CA VAL A 23 4.27 1.41 2.08
C VAL A 23 2.90 2.02 2.35
N VAL A 24 2.04 2.00 1.34
CA VAL A 24 0.67 2.53 1.38
C VAL A 24 -0.32 1.38 1.27
N VAL A 25 -1.19 1.27 2.26
CA VAL A 25 -2.29 0.31 2.29
C VAL A 25 -3.57 1.05 1.98
N TYR A 26 -4.31 0.58 0.98
CA TYR A 26 -5.54 1.25 0.56
C TYR A 26 -6.61 0.26 0.11
N THR A 27 -7.81 0.76 -0.08
CA THR A 27 -8.92 0.02 -0.68
C THR A 27 -9.67 0.93 -1.66
N TRP A 28 -10.41 0.31 -2.58
CA TRP A 28 -11.32 1.00 -3.47
C TRP A 28 -12.71 1.06 -2.86
N ARG A 29 -13.34 2.23 -2.89
CA ARG A 29 -14.75 2.42 -2.56
C ARG A 29 -15.44 3.03 -3.77
N GLY A 30 -15.97 2.17 -4.64
CA GLY A 30 -16.34 2.58 -6.00
C GLY A 30 -15.08 3.09 -6.70
N ASP A 31 -15.14 4.29 -7.26
CA ASP A 31 -14.04 4.93 -7.98
C ASP A 31 -13.06 5.71 -7.09
N ASN A 32 -13.27 5.70 -5.77
CA ASN A 32 -12.45 6.47 -4.84
C ASN A 32 -11.44 5.58 -4.11
N ILE A 33 -10.19 6.05 -4.03
CA ILE A 33 -9.15 5.43 -3.20
C ILE A 33 -9.36 5.89 -1.75
N ARG A 34 -9.52 4.93 -0.84
CA ARG A 34 -9.43 5.18 0.61
C ARG A 34 -8.11 4.63 1.13
N ILE A 35 -7.23 5.53 1.55
CA ILE A 35 -6.00 5.15 2.25
C ILE A 35 -6.38 4.66 3.66
N ILE A 36 -5.87 3.48 4.01
CA ILE A 36 -6.05 2.85 5.33
C ILE A 36 -4.81 3.14 6.19
N SER A 37 -3.62 3.05 5.59
CA SER A 37 -2.35 3.33 6.27
C SER A 37 -1.31 3.81 5.28
N ALA A 38 -0.45 4.73 5.70
CA ALA A 38 0.75 5.13 4.98
C ALA A 38 1.88 5.21 6.00
N ARG A 39 2.93 4.42 5.80
CA ARG A 39 4.08 4.41 6.70
C ARG A 39 5.38 4.36 5.94
N LYS A 40 6.45 4.79 6.61
CA LYS A 40 7.80 4.57 6.13
C LYS A 40 8.08 3.06 6.04
N ALA A 41 8.69 2.65 4.94
CA ALA A 41 9.15 1.28 4.76
C ALA A 41 10.25 0.96 5.78
N VAL A 42 10.24 -0.26 6.33
CA VAL A 42 11.32 -0.72 7.20
C VAL A 42 12.52 -1.15 6.35
N ARG A 43 13.70 -1.25 6.96
CA ARG A 43 14.96 -1.51 6.24
C ARG A 43 14.91 -2.76 5.34
N GLY A 44 14.17 -3.80 5.73
CA GLY A 44 13.97 -4.99 4.89
C GLY A 44 13.16 -4.73 3.63
N GLU A 45 12.04 -3.99 3.75
CA GLU A 45 11.17 -3.62 2.64
C GLU A 45 11.86 -2.65 1.66
N VAL A 46 12.66 -1.72 2.20
CA VAL A 46 13.51 -0.84 1.37
C VAL A 46 14.46 -1.67 0.52
N LYS A 47 15.19 -2.61 1.13
CA LYS A 47 16.10 -3.49 0.40
C LYS A 47 15.37 -4.32 -0.66
N GLN A 48 14.17 -4.82 -0.37
CA GLN A 48 13.38 -5.55 -1.34
C GLN A 48 12.99 -4.67 -2.53
N TYR A 49 12.48 -3.47 -2.27
CA TYR A 49 12.16 -2.49 -3.31
C TYR A 49 13.38 -2.11 -4.16
N GLU A 50 14.53 -1.84 -3.53
CA GLU A 50 15.78 -1.50 -4.21
C GLU A 50 16.38 -2.68 -4.98
N SER A 51 16.20 -3.91 -4.48
CA SER A 51 16.57 -5.13 -5.20
C SER A 51 15.67 -5.41 -6.41
N GLY A 52 14.68 -4.55 -6.64
CA GLY A 52 13.73 -4.62 -7.74
C GLY A 52 12.50 -5.46 -7.43
N ILE A 53 12.64 -6.50 -6.59
CA ILE A 53 11.78 -7.70 -6.69
C ILE A 53 11.88 -8.33 -8.09
#